data_AF-A0A1C6CH64-F1
#
_entry.id   AF-A0A1C6CH64-F1
#
_cell.length_a   1.000
_cell.length_b   1.000
_cell.length_c   1.000
_cell.angle_alpha   90.00
_cell.angle_beta   90.00
_cell.angle_gamma   90.00
#
_symmetry.space_group_name_H-M   'P 1'
#
loop_
_entity.id
_entity.type
_entity.pdbx_description
1 polymer ?
#
loop_
_entity_poly.entity_id
_entity_poly.type
_entity_poly.pdbx_seq_one_letter_code
_entity_poly.pdbx_strand_id
1 'polypeptide(L)'
;MIDKEIFMKFYSQNISSDNYEVQSEFIAFKRHWDEFMECYLNKEVQPNKQSGIVQLNYLYSLIWSDLAICSMSRSKDNINNLIFSSLATTVSNNLIAIIELSLNGLDYQAMNILRNLFEIGLLTLNICIDEEKREQFFDSARKENSYEVWRKYFTTKSMLDTIQAYSNSEDLEFYWKKDLKQYYSRLSSFAHNSLANIYVFSFSKPKDMEENHHLNVCAHFVSRHEQILKETADLIWVFTKVLRFLIEQVKFNCFFDKLLGSDSDEFMRYIKNGCYFGDYYYLLLNK
;
A
#
# COMPACT_ATOMS: atom_id res chain seq x y z
N MET A 1 -6.97 -12.70 -12.30
CA MET A 1 -6.39 -11.71 -13.23
C MET A 1 -7.34 -10.53 -13.31
N ILE A 2 -6.82 -9.30 -13.28
CA ILE A 2 -7.68 -8.12 -13.42
C ILE A 2 -8.40 -8.20 -14.77
N ASP A 3 -9.72 -8.11 -14.70
CA ASP A 3 -10.58 -8.29 -15.85
C ASP A 3 -10.35 -7.18 -16.88
N LYS A 4 -10.12 -7.58 -18.14
CA LYS A 4 -9.98 -6.65 -19.27
C LYS A 4 -11.20 -5.73 -19.34
N GLU A 5 -12.41 -6.26 -19.20
CA GLU A 5 -13.64 -5.48 -19.29
C GLU A 5 -13.70 -4.40 -18.20
N ILE A 6 -13.24 -4.72 -16.98
CA ILE A 6 -13.17 -3.77 -15.86
C ILE A 6 -12.18 -2.64 -16.18
N PHE A 7 -10.98 -2.96 -16.69
CA PHE A 7 -9.98 -1.95 -17.08
C PHE A 7 -10.50 -1.06 -18.21
N MET A 8 -11.01 -1.67 -19.29
CA MET A 8 -11.50 -0.95 -20.46
C MET A 8 -12.67 -0.03 -20.09
N LYS A 9 -13.57 -0.49 -19.21
CA LYS A 9 -14.67 0.33 -18.68
C LYS A 9 -14.16 1.50 -17.84
N PHE A 10 -13.20 1.28 -16.95
CA PHE A 10 -12.60 2.34 -16.16
C PHE A 10 -11.96 3.41 -17.06
N TYR A 11 -11.07 2.99 -17.97
CA TYR A 11 -10.28 3.91 -18.78
C TYR A 11 -11.17 4.74 -19.71
N SER A 12 -12.15 4.08 -20.37
CA SER A 12 -13.10 4.74 -21.26
C SER A 12 -13.99 5.77 -20.57
N GLN A 13 -14.32 5.55 -19.30
CA GLN A 13 -15.22 6.43 -18.54
C GLN A 13 -14.48 7.58 -17.84
N ASN A 14 -13.21 7.40 -17.48
CA ASN A 14 -12.51 8.33 -16.58
C ASN A 14 -11.26 8.98 -17.19
N ILE A 15 -10.67 8.41 -18.25
CA ILE A 15 -9.39 8.88 -18.81
C ILE A 15 -9.54 9.30 -20.26
N SER A 16 -9.92 8.39 -21.16
CA SER A 16 -10.02 8.67 -22.61
C SER A 16 -11.07 7.81 -23.28
N SER A 17 -11.88 8.40 -24.15
CA SER A 17 -12.85 7.69 -24.99
C SER A 17 -12.25 7.16 -26.31
N ASP A 18 -10.96 7.42 -26.59
CA ASP A 18 -10.30 6.89 -27.77
C ASP A 18 -10.00 5.39 -27.60
N ASN A 19 -10.70 4.57 -28.37
CA ASN A 19 -10.55 3.11 -28.34
C ASN A 19 -9.13 2.63 -28.64
N TYR A 20 -8.37 3.33 -29.48
CA TYR A 20 -7.00 2.94 -29.80
C TYR A 20 -6.07 3.18 -28.61
N GLU A 21 -6.18 4.36 -27.99
CA GLU A 21 -5.43 4.70 -26.77
C GLU A 21 -5.76 3.72 -25.64
N VAL A 22 -7.05 3.46 -25.39
CA VAL A 22 -7.51 2.54 -24.35
C VAL A 22 -6.93 1.14 -24.53
N GLN A 23 -6.93 0.60 -25.76
CA GLN A 23 -6.35 -0.73 -26.02
C GLN A 23 -4.84 -0.72 -25.84
N SER A 24 -4.15 0.33 -26.29
CA SER A 24 -2.69 0.43 -26.15
C SER A 24 -2.29 0.45 -24.67
N GLU A 25 -3.03 1.20 -23.85
CA GLU A 25 -2.78 1.31 -22.42
C GLU A 25 -3.09 0.01 -21.69
N PHE A 26 -4.15 -0.70 -22.08
CA PHE A 26 -4.42 -2.03 -21.54
C PHE A 26 -3.30 -3.02 -21.87
N ILE A 27 -2.76 -3.00 -23.10
CA ILE A 27 -1.65 -3.87 -23.49
C ILE A 27 -0.40 -3.57 -22.67
N ALA A 28 -0.07 -2.28 -22.48
CA ALA A 28 1.07 -1.86 -21.68
C ALA A 28 0.92 -2.28 -20.21
N PHE A 29 -0.25 -1.99 -19.62
CA PHE A 29 -0.60 -2.41 -18.25
C PHE A 29 -0.52 -3.92 -18.09
N LYS A 30 -1.12 -4.68 -19.01
CA LYS A 30 -1.15 -6.14 -18.95
C LYS A 30 0.25 -6.72 -19.03
N ARG A 31 1.11 -6.22 -19.92
CA ARG A 31 2.50 -6.67 -20.01
C ARG A 31 3.23 -6.47 -18.69
N HIS A 32 3.10 -5.29 -18.10
CA HIS A 32 3.74 -4.95 -16.81
C HIS A 32 3.20 -5.81 -15.66
N TRP A 33 1.88 -6.01 -15.62
CA TRP A 33 1.23 -6.92 -14.68
C TRP A 33 1.75 -8.35 -14.84
N ASP A 34 1.81 -8.86 -16.07
CA ASP A 34 2.27 -10.22 -16.35
C ASP A 34 3.74 -10.41 -15.93
N GLU A 35 4.62 -9.43 -16.22
CA GLU A 35 6.02 -9.41 -15.77
C GLU A 35 6.15 -9.42 -14.24
N PHE A 36 5.40 -8.55 -13.57
CA PHE A 36 5.38 -8.50 -12.10
C PHE A 36 4.91 -9.84 -11.52
N MET A 37 3.80 -10.36 -12.03
CA MET A 37 3.23 -11.62 -11.57
C MET A 37 4.13 -12.81 -11.86
N GLU A 38 4.88 -12.82 -12.96
CA GLU A 38 5.88 -13.86 -13.27
C GLU A 38 6.98 -13.94 -12.20
N CYS A 39 7.46 -12.79 -11.71
CA CYS A 39 8.47 -12.76 -10.64
C CYS A 39 7.98 -13.33 -9.31
N TYR A 40 6.69 -13.17 -8.99
CA TYR A 40 6.15 -13.53 -7.67
C TYR A 40 5.39 -14.87 -7.64
N LEU A 41 4.80 -15.30 -8.76
CA LEU A 41 3.91 -16.48 -8.81
C LEU A 41 4.54 -17.73 -9.42
N ASN A 42 5.76 -17.62 -9.95
CA ASN A 42 6.53 -18.78 -10.42
C ASN A 42 6.97 -19.72 -9.27
N LYS A 43 6.46 -19.55 -8.04
CA LYS A 43 6.84 -20.38 -6.89
C LYS A 43 5.83 -21.34 -6.30
N GLU A 44 4.50 -21.26 -6.49
CA GLU A 44 3.63 -22.44 -6.16
C GLU A 44 2.13 -22.38 -6.52
N VAL A 45 1.53 -21.24 -6.91
CA VAL A 45 0.10 -21.21 -7.29
C VAL A 45 -0.14 -20.23 -8.44
N GLN A 46 -0.85 -20.68 -9.50
CA GLN A 46 -1.17 -19.78 -10.62
C GLN A 46 -2.17 -18.67 -10.21
N PRO A 47 -1.98 -17.41 -10.65
CA PRO A 47 -2.88 -16.26 -10.40
C PRO A 47 -4.34 -16.46 -10.85
N ASN A 48 -4.59 -17.53 -11.61
CA ASN A 48 -5.80 -17.74 -12.39
C ASN A 48 -6.98 -18.24 -11.54
N LYS A 49 -6.80 -18.40 -10.21
CA LYS A 49 -7.85 -18.81 -9.25
C LYS A 49 -7.98 -17.87 -8.03
N GLN A 50 -7.27 -16.74 -8.01
CA GLN A 50 -7.24 -15.85 -6.86
C GLN A 50 -8.44 -14.88 -6.86
N SER A 51 -9.02 -14.63 -5.69
CA SER A 51 -10.17 -13.73 -5.49
C SER A 51 -9.86 -12.29 -5.89
N GLY A 52 -10.91 -11.48 -6.12
CA GLY A 52 -10.76 -10.07 -6.52
C GLY A 52 -9.91 -9.27 -5.53
N ILE A 53 -10.05 -9.55 -4.24
CA ILE A 53 -9.29 -8.87 -3.18
C ILE A 53 -7.79 -9.19 -3.20
N VAL A 54 -7.41 -10.42 -3.55
CA VAL A 54 -5.99 -10.79 -3.74
C VAL A 54 -5.40 -10.00 -4.89
N GLN A 55 -6.12 -9.95 -6.02
CA GLN A 55 -5.68 -9.21 -7.21
C GLN A 55 -5.55 -7.71 -6.93
N LEU A 56 -6.47 -7.14 -6.14
CA LEU A 56 -6.38 -5.74 -5.74
C LEU A 56 -5.13 -5.47 -4.89
N ASN A 57 -4.77 -6.36 -3.96
CA ASN A 57 -3.56 -6.19 -3.15
C ASN A 57 -2.28 -6.28 -4.02
N TYR A 58 -2.21 -7.19 -4.99
CA TYR A 58 -1.11 -7.22 -5.97
C TYR A 58 -1.07 -5.94 -6.83
N LEU A 59 -2.22 -5.37 -7.20
CA LEU A 59 -2.29 -4.09 -7.92
C LEU A 59 -1.70 -2.95 -7.10
N TYR A 60 -2.03 -2.87 -5.81
CA TYR A 60 -1.41 -1.88 -4.93
C TYR A 60 0.09 -2.11 -4.80
N SER A 61 0.54 -3.36 -4.70
CA SER A 61 1.97 -3.66 -4.68
C SER A 61 2.67 -3.15 -5.94
N LEU A 62 2.09 -3.38 -7.12
CA LEU A 62 2.61 -2.86 -8.38
C LEU A 62 2.70 -1.34 -8.38
N ILE A 63 1.63 -0.64 -7.98
CA ILE A 63 1.58 0.83 -7.92
C ILE A 63 2.71 1.38 -7.03
N TRP A 64 2.92 0.79 -5.85
CA TRP A 64 3.97 1.22 -4.93
C TRP A 64 5.38 0.85 -5.42
N SER A 65 5.53 -0.27 -6.14
CA SER A 65 6.76 -0.62 -6.84
C SER A 65 7.10 0.40 -7.94
N ASP A 66 6.11 0.83 -8.72
CA ASP A 66 6.30 1.80 -9.80
C ASP A 66 6.70 3.18 -9.26
N LEU A 67 6.10 3.60 -8.14
CA LEU A 67 6.52 4.79 -7.40
C LEU A 67 8.00 4.71 -6.97
N ALA A 68 8.43 3.54 -6.48
CA ALA A 68 9.81 3.32 -6.08
C ALA A 68 10.79 3.39 -7.26
N ILE A 69 10.45 2.74 -8.39
CA ILE A 69 11.25 2.75 -9.61
C ILE A 69 11.36 4.15 -10.19
N CYS A 70 10.24 4.87 -10.28
CA CYS A 70 10.21 6.24 -10.81
C CYS A 70 11.12 7.16 -10.00
N SER A 71 11.06 7.09 -8.67
CA SER A 71 11.94 7.90 -7.83
C SER A 71 13.43 7.62 -8.05
N MET A 72 13.83 6.35 -8.26
CA MET A 72 15.23 5.97 -8.51
C MET A 72 15.74 6.29 -9.92
N SER A 73 14.85 6.31 -10.91
CA SER A 73 15.21 6.51 -12.31
C SER A 73 15.82 7.88 -12.63
N ARG A 74 15.65 8.86 -11.73
CA ARG A 74 16.00 10.27 -11.99
C ARG A 74 17.34 10.70 -11.39
N SER A 75 17.56 10.43 -10.11
CA SER A 75 18.81 10.78 -9.43
C SER A 75 19.12 9.78 -8.34
N LYS A 76 19.93 8.77 -8.69
CA LYS A 76 20.33 7.69 -7.77
C LYS A 76 21.08 8.22 -6.53
N ASP A 77 21.69 9.39 -6.65
CA ASP A 77 22.49 10.02 -5.60
C ASP A 77 21.69 11.02 -4.74
N ASN A 78 20.44 11.31 -5.11
CA ASN A 78 19.57 12.17 -4.29
C ASN A 78 19.01 11.37 -3.11
N ILE A 79 19.39 11.77 -1.90
CA ILE A 79 18.95 11.13 -0.65
C ILE A 79 17.42 11.06 -0.52
N ASN A 80 16.69 12.06 -1.01
CA ASN A 80 15.23 12.09 -0.98
C ASN A 80 14.65 10.95 -1.83
N ASN A 81 15.22 10.74 -3.02
CA ASN A 81 14.81 9.70 -3.95
C ASN A 81 15.11 8.31 -3.38
N LEU A 82 16.32 8.13 -2.83
CA LEU A 82 16.72 6.86 -2.22
C LEU A 82 15.79 6.46 -1.07
N ILE A 83 15.48 7.41 -0.18
CA ILE A 83 14.65 7.14 1.00
C ILE A 83 13.20 6.88 0.60
N PHE A 84 12.63 7.73 -0.27
CA PHE A 84 11.27 7.51 -0.76
C PHE A 84 11.16 6.16 -1.49
N SER A 85 12.13 5.82 -2.35
CA SER A 85 12.18 4.53 -3.03
C SER A 85 12.25 3.37 -2.05
N SER A 86 13.09 3.47 -1.00
CA SER A 86 13.19 2.44 0.04
C SER A 86 11.88 2.23 0.77
N LEU A 87 11.20 3.32 1.14
CA LEU A 87 9.90 3.26 1.80
C LEU A 87 8.82 2.67 0.89
N ALA A 88 8.74 3.12 -0.37
CA ALA A 88 7.79 2.61 -1.35
C ALA A 88 8.03 1.13 -1.68
N THR A 89 9.29 0.72 -1.81
CA THR A 89 9.70 -0.69 -1.95
C THR A 89 9.27 -1.51 -0.74
N THR A 90 9.44 -0.97 0.47
CA THR A 90 9.04 -1.63 1.72
C THR A 90 7.52 -1.82 1.78
N VAL A 91 6.75 -0.82 1.36
CA VAL A 91 5.28 -0.91 1.24
C VAL A 91 4.90 -2.02 0.26
N SER A 92 5.46 -2.01 -0.95
CA SER A 92 5.23 -3.06 -1.96
C SER A 92 5.54 -4.45 -1.41
N ASN A 93 6.74 -4.65 -0.85
CA ASN A 93 7.15 -5.95 -0.32
C ASN A 93 6.29 -6.42 0.86
N ASN A 94 5.82 -5.51 1.72
CA ASN A 94 4.90 -5.86 2.80
C ASN A 94 3.56 -6.36 2.25
N LEU A 95 3.02 -5.75 1.19
CA LEU A 95 1.79 -6.22 0.54
C LEU A 95 1.97 -7.66 0.01
N ILE A 96 3.06 -7.92 -0.69
CA ILE A 96 3.38 -9.26 -1.21
C ILE A 96 3.51 -10.26 -0.08
N ALA A 97 4.28 -9.91 0.97
CA ALA A 97 4.45 -10.78 2.14
C ALA A 97 3.11 -11.08 2.82
N ILE A 98 2.22 -10.08 2.97
CA ILE A 98 0.88 -10.31 3.54
C ILE A 98 0.08 -11.27 2.66
N ILE A 99 0.10 -11.10 1.34
CA ILE A 99 -0.60 -11.99 0.41
C ILE A 99 -0.10 -13.42 0.57
N GLU A 100 1.21 -13.64 0.45
CA GLU A 100 1.82 -14.97 0.53
C GLU A 100 1.59 -15.62 1.90
N LEU A 101 1.77 -14.89 2.99
CA LEU A 101 1.52 -15.41 4.34
C LEU A 101 0.06 -15.79 4.53
N SER A 102 -0.86 -14.95 4.05
CA SER A 102 -2.30 -15.18 4.19
C SER A 102 -2.75 -16.40 3.37
N LEU A 103 -2.32 -16.50 2.10
CA LEU A 103 -2.64 -17.64 1.23
C LEU A 103 -2.08 -18.98 1.75
N ASN A 104 -1.02 -18.94 2.56
CA ASN A 104 -0.42 -20.10 3.22
C ASN A 104 -0.96 -20.37 4.63
N GLY A 105 -2.01 -19.66 5.09
CA GLY A 105 -2.60 -19.86 6.42
C GLY A 105 -1.74 -19.35 7.58
N LEU A 106 -0.77 -18.46 7.31
CA LEU A 106 0.12 -17.83 8.28
C LEU A 106 -0.46 -16.50 8.78
N ASP A 107 -1.72 -16.55 9.22
CA ASP A 107 -2.56 -15.38 9.53
C ASP A 107 -1.93 -14.43 10.57
N TYR A 108 -1.31 -14.97 11.62
CA TYR A 108 -0.67 -14.14 12.66
C TYR A 108 0.52 -13.37 12.10
N GLN A 109 1.36 -14.03 11.30
CA GLN A 109 2.50 -13.42 10.64
C GLN A 109 2.02 -12.35 9.65
N ALA A 110 0.98 -12.65 8.87
CA ALA A 110 0.37 -11.69 7.95
C ALA A 110 -0.13 -10.44 8.70
N MET A 111 -0.81 -10.59 9.84
CA MET A 111 -1.25 -9.47 10.68
C MET A 111 -0.09 -8.64 11.26
N ASN A 112 1.03 -9.28 11.62
CA ASN A 112 2.22 -8.56 12.05
C ASN A 112 2.83 -7.73 10.92
N ILE A 113 2.86 -8.26 9.69
CA ILE A 113 3.30 -7.49 8.52
C ILE A 113 2.30 -6.38 8.19
N LEU A 114 0.99 -6.61 8.33
CA LEU A 114 -0.03 -5.57 8.16
C LEU A 114 0.15 -4.41 9.16
N ARG A 115 0.52 -4.71 10.41
CA ARG A 115 0.90 -3.68 11.37
C ARG A 115 2.14 -2.91 10.91
N ASN A 116 3.17 -3.60 10.42
CA ASN A 116 4.36 -2.93 9.88
C ASN A 116 4.01 -2.07 8.66
N LEU A 117 3.12 -2.52 7.79
CA LEU A 117 2.59 -1.76 6.67
C LEU A 117 1.90 -0.47 7.13
N PHE A 118 1.12 -0.54 8.22
CA PHE A 118 0.52 0.63 8.85
C PHE A 118 1.57 1.63 9.34
N GLU A 119 2.57 1.16 10.09
CA GLU A 119 3.62 2.03 10.64
C GLU A 119 4.49 2.66 9.54
N ILE A 120 4.86 1.88 8.51
CA ILE A 120 5.61 2.37 7.35
C ILE A 120 4.77 3.35 6.53
N GLY A 121 3.48 3.07 6.31
CA GLY A 121 2.59 4.01 5.61
C GLY A 121 2.50 5.35 6.34
N LEU A 122 2.32 5.34 7.67
CA LEU A 122 2.34 6.56 8.48
C LEU A 122 3.68 7.32 8.38
N LEU A 123 4.80 6.59 8.41
CA LEU A 123 6.13 7.16 8.27
C LEU A 123 6.30 7.83 6.91
N THR A 124 5.95 7.15 5.83
CA THR A 124 6.00 7.68 4.45
C THR A 124 5.19 8.97 4.35
N LEU A 125 3.96 8.98 4.85
CA LEU A 125 3.11 10.17 4.83
C LEU A 125 3.70 11.33 5.65
N ASN A 126 4.26 11.05 6.82
CA ASN A 126 4.89 12.08 7.65
C ASN A 126 6.10 12.71 6.95
N ILE A 127 6.93 11.90 6.27
CA ILE A 127 8.08 12.38 5.49
C ILE A 127 7.61 13.23 4.29
N CYS A 128 6.47 12.88 3.68
CA CYS A 128 5.89 13.69 2.61
C CYS A 128 5.33 15.02 3.12
N ILE A 129 4.64 15.02 4.27
CA ILE A 129 3.87 16.17 4.78
C ILE A 129 4.72 17.19 5.55
N ASP A 130 5.68 16.73 6.34
CA ASP A 130 6.40 17.54 7.33
C ASP A 130 7.90 17.59 7.00
N GLU A 131 8.35 18.77 6.57
CA GLU A 131 9.72 18.98 6.11
C GLU A 131 10.74 18.85 7.25
N GLU A 132 10.41 19.32 8.45
CA GLU A 132 11.28 19.19 9.62
C GLU A 132 11.47 17.71 9.96
N LYS A 133 10.37 16.96 10.05
CA LYS A 133 10.44 15.52 10.31
C LYS A 133 11.25 14.79 9.25
N ARG A 134 11.05 15.13 7.97
CA ARG A 134 11.82 14.58 6.85
C ARG A 134 13.31 14.82 7.02
N GLU A 135 13.72 16.05 7.31
CA GLU A 135 15.14 16.40 7.55
C GLU A 135 15.71 15.64 8.76
N GLN A 136 14.97 15.58 9.86
CA GLN A 136 15.39 14.83 11.05
C GLN A 136 15.54 13.34 10.75
N PHE A 137 14.65 12.75 9.95
CA PHE A 137 14.76 11.37 9.51
C PHE A 137 16.03 11.13 8.69
N PHE A 138 16.32 12.02 7.74
CA PHE A 138 17.50 11.91 6.86
C PHE A 138 18.80 12.04 7.64
N ASP A 139 18.85 12.99 8.56
CA ASP A 139 20.02 13.23 9.40
C ASP A 139 20.23 12.13 10.45
N SER A 140 19.19 11.35 10.76
CA SER A 140 19.23 10.41 11.88
C SER A 140 20.26 9.30 11.72
N ALA A 141 20.44 8.82 10.49
CA ALA A 141 21.46 7.84 10.16
C ALA A 141 22.87 8.45 10.26
N ARG A 142 23.04 9.70 9.81
CA ARG A 142 24.32 10.41 9.84
C ARG A 142 24.75 10.79 11.26
N LYS A 143 23.79 11.13 12.13
CA LYS A 143 24.02 11.55 13.51
C LYS A 143 23.96 10.39 14.51
N GLU A 144 23.73 9.17 14.03
CA GLU A 144 23.59 7.96 14.85
C GLU A 144 22.55 8.10 15.99
N ASN A 145 21.53 8.95 15.80
CA ASN A 145 20.54 9.29 16.81
C ASN A 145 19.12 8.83 16.46
N SER A 146 19.02 7.77 15.65
CA SER A 146 17.76 7.21 15.14
C SER A 146 16.72 6.94 16.22
N TYR A 147 17.12 6.42 17.38
CA TYR A 147 16.21 6.14 18.50
C TYR A 147 15.57 7.42 19.07
N GLU A 148 16.35 8.49 19.22
CA GLU A 148 15.90 9.76 19.77
C GLU A 148 14.97 10.48 18.79
N VAL A 149 15.35 10.49 17.52
CA VAL A 149 14.52 10.99 16.42
C VAL A 149 13.20 10.21 16.37
N TRP A 150 13.24 8.88 16.47
CA TRP A 150 12.04 8.05 16.47
C TRP A 150 11.12 8.38 17.65
N ARG A 151 11.67 8.43 18.86
CA ARG A 151 10.90 8.72 20.09
C ARG A 151 10.28 10.12 20.08
N LYS A 152 10.93 11.10 19.46
CA LYS A 152 10.44 12.48 19.38
C LYS A 152 9.44 12.67 18.24
N TYR A 153 9.75 12.20 17.04
CA TYR A 153 9.03 12.57 15.81
C TYR A 153 8.18 11.45 15.20
N PHE A 154 8.54 10.18 15.41
CA PHE A 154 7.97 9.04 14.70
C PHE A 154 7.31 7.98 15.60
N THR A 155 6.91 8.36 16.81
CA THR A 155 5.93 7.54 17.56
C THR A 155 4.60 7.53 16.80
N THR A 156 3.85 6.43 16.87
CA THR A 156 2.55 6.33 16.16
C THR A 156 1.62 7.50 16.50
N LYS A 157 1.59 7.92 17.77
CA LYS A 157 0.84 9.09 18.21
C LYS A 157 1.33 10.37 17.50
N SER A 158 2.63 10.66 17.54
CA SER A 158 3.20 11.84 16.89
C SER A 158 2.96 11.86 15.37
N MET A 159 3.03 10.69 14.73
CA MET A 159 2.75 10.56 13.29
C MET A 159 1.27 10.82 12.97
N LEU A 160 0.36 10.29 13.77
CA LEU A 160 -1.08 10.53 13.65
C LEU A 160 -1.44 12.00 13.96
N ASP A 161 -0.74 12.65 14.89
CA ASP A 161 -0.97 14.05 15.24
C ASP A 161 -0.54 14.98 14.10
N THR A 162 0.60 14.72 13.44
CA THR A 162 1.01 15.46 12.22
C THR A 162 0.00 15.31 11.10
N ILE A 163 -0.46 14.09 10.85
CA ILE A 163 -1.46 13.82 9.82
C ILE A 163 -2.78 14.55 10.16
N GLN A 164 -3.22 14.54 11.42
CA GLN A 164 -4.43 15.24 11.87
C GLN A 164 -4.31 16.76 11.76
N ALA A 165 -3.16 17.33 12.13
CA ALA A 165 -2.93 18.77 12.02
C ALA A 165 -3.01 19.24 10.56
N TYR A 166 -2.58 18.37 9.64
CA TYR A 166 -2.66 18.61 8.21
C TYR A 166 -4.09 18.37 7.64
N SER A 167 -4.85 17.41 8.17
CA SER A 167 -6.20 17.07 7.70
C SER A 167 -7.29 18.11 8.00
N ASN A 168 -6.96 19.28 8.55
CA ASN A 168 -7.92 20.40 8.67
C ASN A 168 -8.29 21.02 7.30
N SER A 169 -7.77 20.48 6.20
CA SER A 169 -8.29 20.66 4.84
C SER A 169 -9.60 19.85 4.70
N GLU A 170 -10.72 20.50 4.41
CA GLU A 170 -12.07 19.88 4.32
C GLU A 170 -12.08 18.60 3.46
N ASP A 171 -11.30 18.57 2.37
CA ASP A 171 -11.21 17.41 1.47
C ASP A 171 -10.49 16.18 2.06
N LEU A 172 -9.54 16.38 2.98
CA LEU A 172 -8.71 15.31 3.55
C LEU A 172 -9.30 14.71 4.84
N GLU A 173 -10.09 15.51 5.56
CA GLU A 173 -10.77 15.06 6.77
C GLU A 173 -11.69 13.86 6.49
N PHE A 174 -12.34 13.85 5.31
CA PHE A 174 -13.21 12.79 4.84
C PHE A 174 -12.50 11.43 4.72
N TYR A 175 -11.20 11.43 4.38
CA TYR A 175 -10.49 10.19 4.06
C TYR A 175 -9.75 9.56 5.25
N TRP A 176 -9.28 10.32 6.24
CA TRP A 176 -8.28 9.79 7.19
C TRP A 176 -8.70 9.78 8.66
N LYS A 177 -9.57 10.69 9.09
CA LYS A 177 -9.75 10.95 10.53
C LYS A 177 -10.45 9.79 11.26
N LYS A 178 -11.42 9.16 10.61
CA LYS A 178 -12.16 8.03 11.17
C LYS A 178 -11.37 6.73 11.02
N ASP A 179 -10.81 6.49 9.84
CA ASP A 179 -10.31 5.16 9.49
C ASP A 179 -8.91 4.88 10.06
N LEU A 180 -7.97 5.85 10.01
CA LEU A 180 -6.61 5.63 10.55
C LEU A 180 -6.58 5.45 12.08
N LYS A 181 -7.46 6.15 12.81
CA LYS A 181 -7.60 5.95 14.27
C LYS A 181 -8.17 4.58 14.61
N GLN A 182 -9.14 4.11 13.81
CA GLN A 182 -9.69 2.76 13.97
C GLN A 182 -8.64 1.70 13.68
N TYR A 183 -7.84 1.85 12.61
CA TYR A 183 -6.72 0.96 12.33
C TYR A 183 -5.69 0.95 13.45
N TYR A 184 -5.30 2.11 13.98
CA TYR A 184 -4.39 2.17 15.12
C TYR A 184 -4.94 1.41 16.33
N SER A 185 -6.20 1.65 16.71
CA SER A 185 -6.81 0.95 17.84
C SER A 185 -6.81 -0.56 17.63
N ARG A 186 -7.10 -1.04 16.42
CA ARG A 186 -7.14 -2.47 16.08
C ARG A 186 -5.76 -3.11 16.01
N LEU A 187 -4.77 -2.42 15.43
CA LEU A 187 -3.42 -2.95 15.24
C LEU A 187 -2.57 -2.81 16.51
N SER A 188 -2.89 -1.88 17.41
CA SER A 188 -2.17 -1.70 18.67
C SER A 188 -2.27 -2.90 19.61
N SER A 189 -3.35 -3.70 19.55
CA SER A 189 -3.45 -4.94 20.34
C SER A 189 -2.47 -6.02 19.87
N PHE A 190 -1.98 -5.94 18.64
CA PHE A 190 -0.92 -6.81 18.13
C PHE A 190 0.47 -6.31 18.53
N ALA A 191 0.57 -5.12 19.12
CA ALA A 191 1.86 -4.50 19.41
C ALA A 191 2.74 -5.28 20.39
N HIS A 192 2.11 -6.12 21.22
CA HIS A 192 2.77 -6.87 22.27
C HIS A 192 3.19 -8.29 21.86
N ASN A 193 3.00 -8.69 20.59
CA ASN A 193 3.35 -10.03 20.10
C ASN A 193 2.96 -11.14 21.09
N SER A 194 1.76 -11.04 21.67
CA SER A 194 1.39 -11.90 22.79
C SER A 194 1.15 -13.31 22.28
N LEU A 195 1.61 -14.31 23.04
CA LEU A 195 1.33 -15.71 22.76
C LEU A 195 -0.20 -15.96 22.66
N ALA A 196 -0.99 -15.20 23.41
CA ALA A 196 -2.45 -15.22 23.33
C ALA A 196 -2.97 -14.82 21.93
N ASN A 197 -2.38 -13.84 21.26
CA ASN A 197 -2.76 -13.45 19.90
C ASN A 197 -2.47 -14.56 18.89
N ILE A 198 -1.35 -15.27 19.04
CA ILE A 198 -1.03 -16.45 18.22
C ILE A 198 -2.13 -17.50 18.38
N TYR A 199 -2.49 -17.84 19.61
CA TYR A 199 -3.57 -18.81 19.87
C TYR A 199 -4.94 -18.33 19.36
N VAL A 200 -5.29 -17.07 19.57
CA VAL A 200 -6.58 -16.54 19.10
C VAL A 200 -6.67 -16.65 17.57
N PHE A 201 -5.62 -16.31 16.83
CA PHE A 201 -5.64 -16.39 15.37
C PHE A 201 -5.57 -17.83 14.86
N SER A 202 -4.80 -18.70 15.50
CA SER A 202 -4.67 -20.10 15.08
C SER A 202 -5.87 -20.99 15.47
N PHE A 203 -6.70 -20.60 16.43
CA PHE A 203 -7.79 -21.46 16.94
C PHE A 203 -9.17 -20.83 16.88
N SER A 204 -9.30 -19.69 16.21
CA SER A 204 -10.61 -19.09 15.99
C SER A 204 -11.42 -19.88 14.97
N LYS A 205 -12.72 -19.98 15.22
CA LYS A 205 -13.67 -20.48 14.22
C LYS A 205 -13.79 -19.49 13.06
N PRO A 206 -14.06 -19.99 11.84
CA PRO A 206 -14.33 -19.12 10.71
C PRO A 206 -15.62 -18.33 10.97
N LYS A 207 -15.64 -17.08 10.51
CA LYS A 207 -16.83 -16.22 10.66
C LYS A 207 -17.88 -16.46 9.59
N ASP A 208 -17.47 -16.91 8.41
CA ASP A 208 -18.33 -17.15 7.25
C ASP A 208 -17.77 -18.28 6.36
N MET A 209 -18.45 -18.55 5.24
CA MET A 209 -18.04 -19.58 4.27
C MET A 209 -16.97 -19.10 3.28
N GLU A 210 -16.58 -17.82 3.34
CA GLU A 210 -15.52 -17.25 2.49
C GLU A 210 -14.12 -17.59 3.06
N GLU A 211 -14.01 -17.79 4.38
CA GLU A 211 -12.81 -18.33 5.02
C GLU A 211 -12.52 -19.78 4.59
N ASN A 212 -11.46 -19.97 3.78
CA ASN A 212 -11.06 -21.27 3.28
C ASN A 212 -10.37 -22.15 4.35
N HIS A 213 -10.61 -23.46 4.29
CA HIS A 213 -10.06 -24.43 5.24
C HIS A 213 -8.62 -24.84 4.88
N HIS A 214 -7.65 -23.95 5.15
CA HIS A 214 -6.22 -24.27 5.12
C HIS A 214 -5.70 -24.68 6.50
N LEU A 215 -4.69 -25.55 6.53
CA LEU A 215 -3.94 -25.87 7.75
C LEU A 215 -3.10 -24.64 8.12
N ASN A 216 -3.40 -24.02 9.26
CA ASN A 216 -2.54 -22.97 9.81
C ASN A 216 -1.33 -23.56 10.55
N VAL A 217 -0.49 -22.67 11.11
CA VAL A 217 0.73 -23.05 11.86
C VAL A 217 0.52 -24.02 13.03
N CYS A 218 -0.72 -24.14 13.53
CA CYS A 218 -1.08 -25.05 14.61
C CYS A 218 -1.85 -26.29 14.13
N ALA A 219 -1.81 -26.57 12.81
CA ALA A 219 -2.54 -27.65 12.17
C ALA A 219 -4.07 -27.58 12.39
N HIS A 220 -4.61 -26.37 12.53
CA HIS A 220 -6.05 -26.13 12.58
C HIS A 220 -6.59 -25.70 11.21
N PHE A 221 -7.81 -26.11 10.87
CA PHE A 221 -8.40 -26.02 9.51
C PHE A 221 -9.05 -24.66 9.20
N VAL A 222 -8.54 -23.55 9.71
CA VAL A 222 -9.16 -22.24 9.50
C VAL A 222 -8.08 -21.22 9.15
N SER A 223 -8.28 -20.52 8.02
CA SER A 223 -7.49 -19.34 7.64
C SER A 223 -8.40 -18.15 7.36
N ARG A 224 -8.10 -17.04 8.04
CA ARG A 224 -8.77 -15.73 7.94
C ARG A 224 -8.19 -14.86 6.83
N HIS A 225 -7.55 -15.45 5.84
CA HIS A 225 -6.83 -14.72 4.80
C HIS A 225 -7.67 -13.65 4.11
N GLU A 226 -8.95 -13.91 3.81
CA GLU A 226 -9.83 -12.93 3.16
C GLU A 226 -10.08 -11.70 4.03
N GLN A 227 -10.32 -11.89 5.34
CA GLN A 227 -10.44 -10.78 6.29
C GLN A 227 -9.15 -9.95 6.33
N ILE A 228 -7.98 -10.60 6.40
CA ILE A 228 -6.68 -9.93 6.48
C ILE A 228 -6.39 -9.17 5.18
N LEU A 229 -6.67 -9.77 4.03
CA LEU A 229 -6.49 -9.15 2.71
C LEU A 229 -7.44 -7.98 2.50
N LYS A 230 -8.66 -8.04 3.02
CA LYS A 230 -9.60 -6.91 3.01
C LYS A 230 -9.10 -5.77 3.88
N GLU A 231 -8.67 -6.05 5.11
CA GLU A 231 -8.08 -5.04 5.99
C GLU A 231 -6.81 -4.41 5.36
N THR A 232 -6.03 -5.21 4.65
CA THR A 232 -4.84 -4.74 3.93
C THR A 232 -5.25 -3.82 2.78
N ALA A 233 -6.24 -4.21 1.98
CA ALA A 233 -6.76 -3.41 0.87
C ALA A 233 -7.36 -2.08 1.36
N ASP A 234 -8.17 -2.12 2.41
CA ASP A 234 -8.79 -0.92 2.99
C ASP A 234 -7.70 0.05 3.49
N LEU A 235 -6.66 -0.47 4.16
CA LEU A 235 -5.56 0.33 4.66
C LEU A 235 -4.73 0.97 3.53
N ILE A 236 -4.29 0.15 2.58
CA ILE A 236 -3.43 0.64 1.50
C ILE A 236 -4.19 1.57 0.56
N TRP A 237 -5.48 1.33 0.35
CA TRP A 237 -6.35 2.25 -0.39
C TRP A 237 -6.34 3.65 0.22
N VAL A 238 -6.49 3.75 1.56
CA VAL A 238 -6.38 5.03 2.27
C VAL A 238 -5.01 5.67 2.01
N PHE A 239 -3.90 4.93 2.19
CA PHE A 239 -2.55 5.47 1.97
C PHE A 239 -2.29 5.89 0.52
N THR A 240 -2.75 5.12 -0.47
CA THR A 240 -2.59 5.46 -1.89
C THR A 240 -3.43 6.69 -2.26
N LYS A 241 -4.67 6.78 -1.76
CA LYS A 241 -5.52 7.98 -1.89
C LYS A 241 -4.84 9.22 -1.32
N VAL A 242 -4.26 9.10 -0.12
CA VAL A 242 -3.49 10.18 0.50
C VAL A 242 -2.40 10.65 -0.43
N LEU A 243 -1.56 9.71 -0.84
CA LEU A 243 -0.34 10.00 -1.56
C LEU A 243 -0.69 10.69 -2.88
N ARG A 244 -1.74 10.22 -3.58
CA ARG A 244 -2.24 10.87 -4.79
C ARG A 244 -2.64 12.31 -4.54
N PHE A 245 -3.41 12.57 -3.48
CA PHE A 245 -3.80 13.95 -3.13
C PHE A 245 -2.57 14.83 -2.87
N LEU A 246 -1.57 14.31 -2.15
CA LEU A 246 -0.33 15.05 -1.88
C LEU A 246 0.46 15.34 -3.17
N ILE A 247 0.50 14.39 -4.12
CA ILE A 247 1.13 14.59 -5.42
C ILE A 247 0.45 15.72 -6.20
N GLU A 248 -0.87 15.83 -6.14
CA GLU A 248 -1.64 16.84 -6.88
C GLU A 248 -1.67 18.22 -6.20
N GLN A 249 -1.33 18.30 -4.90
CA GLN A 249 -1.39 19.55 -4.15
C GLN A 249 -0.16 20.43 -4.43
N VAL A 250 -0.39 21.70 -4.83
CA VAL A 250 0.65 22.69 -5.17
C VAL A 250 1.79 22.78 -4.14
N LYS A 251 1.46 22.71 -2.84
CA LYS A 251 2.45 22.79 -1.75
C LYS A 251 3.52 21.70 -1.81
N PHE A 252 3.14 20.49 -2.23
CA PHE A 252 4.03 19.32 -2.28
C PHE A 252 4.43 18.93 -3.70
N ASN A 253 3.78 19.52 -4.71
CA ASN A 253 4.07 19.23 -6.10
C ASN A 253 5.57 19.41 -6.38
N CYS A 254 6.21 20.47 -5.89
CA CYS A 254 7.66 20.65 -6.06
C CYS A 254 8.53 19.55 -5.43
N PHE A 255 8.10 18.91 -4.34
CA PHE A 255 8.80 17.78 -3.74
C PHE A 255 8.63 16.53 -4.61
N PHE A 256 7.39 16.23 -5.02
CA PHE A 256 7.11 15.11 -5.89
C PHE A 256 7.67 15.29 -7.30
N ASP A 257 7.70 16.49 -7.85
CA ASP A 257 8.36 16.84 -9.11
C ASP A 257 9.87 16.58 -9.03
N LYS A 258 10.50 16.84 -7.88
CA LYS A 258 11.92 16.51 -7.67
C LYS A 258 12.16 15.01 -7.51
N LEU A 259 11.24 14.31 -6.84
CA LEU A 259 11.34 12.86 -6.61
C LEU A 259 11.04 12.06 -7.87
N LEU A 260 9.88 12.30 -8.46
CA LEU A 260 9.27 11.54 -9.55
C LEU A 260 9.59 12.15 -10.93
N GLY A 261 9.92 13.45 -11.00
CA GLY A 261 10.31 14.17 -12.21
C GLY A 261 9.18 15.03 -12.81
N SER A 262 9.41 16.34 -12.99
CA SER A 262 8.48 17.28 -13.64
C SER A 262 8.27 17.01 -15.14
N ASP A 263 9.28 16.48 -15.83
CA ASP A 263 9.32 16.33 -17.31
C ASP A 263 9.05 14.88 -17.75
N SER A 264 8.35 14.10 -16.93
CA SER A 264 8.07 12.69 -17.18
C SER A 264 6.59 12.36 -17.21
N ASP A 265 5.86 13.18 -17.96
CA ASP A 265 4.41 13.09 -18.14
C ASP A 265 3.93 11.66 -18.37
N GLU A 266 4.68 10.86 -19.13
CA GLU A 266 4.31 9.47 -19.43
C GLU A 266 4.36 8.54 -18.18
N PHE A 267 5.45 8.57 -17.41
CA PHE A 267 5.59 7.74 -16.20
C PHE A 267 4.65 8.19 -15.08
N MET A 268 4.53 9.51 -14.88
CA MET A 268 3.58 10.07 -13.92
C MET A 268 2.13 9.78 -14.34
N ARG A 269 1.84 9.75 -15.63
CA ARG A 269 0.54 9.31 -16.15
C ARG A 269 0.27 7.85 -15.80
N TYR A 270 1.22 6.93 -16.01
CA TYR A 270 1.03 5.52 -15.65
C TYR A 270 0.78 5.32 -14.15
N ILE A 271 1.56 5.97 -13.27
CA ILE A 271 1.34 5.90 -11.81
C ILE A 271 -0.03 6.46 -11.44
N LYS A 272 -0.39 7.64 -11.96
CA LYS A 272 -1.69 8.26 -11.69
C LYS A 272 -2.83 7.34 -12.14
N ASN A 273 -2.77 6.83 -13.37
CA ASN A 273 -3.75 5.91 -13.93
C ASN A 273 -3.85 4.63 -13.10
N GLY A 274 -2.71 4.08 -12.65
CA GLY A 274 -2.66 2.94 -11.73
C GLY A 274 -3.39 3.23 -10.41
N CYS A 275 -3.11 4.36 -9.77
CA CYS A 275 -3.82 4.80 -8.56
C CYS A 275 -5.34 4.96 -8.78
N TYR A 276 -5.75 5.63 -9.86
CA TYR A 276 -7.17 5.79 -10.20
C TYR A 276 -7.86 4.45 -10.46
N PHE A 277 -7.18 3.54 -11.15
CA PHE A 277 -7.71 2.22 -11.43
C PHE A 277 -7.82 1.35 -10.17
N GLY A 278 -6.81 1.39 -9.29
CA GLY A 278 -6.84 0.74 -7.98
C GLY A 278 -8.01 1.22 -7.13
N ASP A 279 -8.25 2.54 -7.08
CA ASP A 279 -9.40 3.13 -6.41
C ASP A 279 -10.73 2.65 -6.98
N TYR A 280 -10.87 2.66 -8.31
CA TYR A 280 -12.07 2.18 -8.98
C TYR A 280 -12.33 0.70 -8.69
N TYR A 281 -11.28 -0.13 -8.73
CA TYR A 281 -11.41 -1.55 -8.48
C TYR A 281 -11.75 -1.85 -7.02
N TYR A 282 -11.15 -1.15 -6.06
CA TYR A 282 -11.52 -1.21 -4.64
C TYR A 282 -13.00 -0.88 -4.42
N LEU A 283 -13.49 0.20 -5.04
CA LEU A 283 -14.90 0.60 -4.93
C LEU A 283 -15.85 -0.37 -5.61
N LEU A 284 -15.41 -1.12 -6.63
CA LEU A 284 -16.21 -2.17 -7.23
C LEU A 284 -16.35 -3.39 -6.32
N LEU A 285 -15.29 -3.78 -5.62
CA LEU A 285 -15.30 -4.94 -4.72
C LEU A 285 -16.07 -4.68 -3.41
N ASN A 286 -16.28 -3.41 -3.05
CA ASN A 286 -16.99 -3.00 -1.82
C ASN A 286 -18.43 -2.50 -2.05
N LYS A 287 -18.98 -2.71 -3.25
CA LYS A 287 -20.40 -2.46 -3.57
C LYS A 287 -21.23 -3.73 -3.40
#